data_AF-A0A9X8E8N6-F1
#
_entry.id   AF-A0A9X8E8N6-F1
#
_cell.length_a   1.000
_cell.length_b   1.000
_cell.length_c   1.000
_cell.angle_alpha   90.00
_cell.angle_beta   90.00
_cell.angle_gamma   90.00
#
_symmetry.space_group_name_H-M   'P 1'
#
loop_
_entity.id
_entity.type
_entity.pdbx_description
1 polymer ?
#
loop_
_entity_poly.entity_id
_entity_poly.type
_entity_poly.pdbx_seq_one_letter_code
_entity_poly.pdbx_strand_id
1 'polypeptide(L)'
;MSGCPSLSQSSPIWQQKTHAARRPWYEKNHHKFGRYIAFLKMSQANKSALVTAGVVGGVAVGSLLLRSAMYPIMTYRAETFIVEMLKQADIIIGRDIIVHNPEIFLDWSSRGMLAIGESYMAKQWEALLPLDVVLTKLLKLPSDAKRKLFKSWDAKFVHLTGRVFNFQSPSRAGIVGAHHYDIGNEFYKLWLDPWMQYSCAYFKDIPD
;
A
#
# COMPACT_ATOMS: atom_id res chain seq x y z
N MET A 1 -36.33 65.83 -21.39
CA MET A 1 -37.14 67.06 -21.23
C MET A 1 -36.53 67.87 -20.11
N SER A 2 -36.28 69.16 -20.38
CA SER A 2 -36.31 70.30 -19.44
C SER A 2 -35.89 70.03 -18.00
N GLY A 3 -34.85 70.62 -17.45
CA GLY A 3 -34.43 72.02 -17.55
C GLY A 3 -33.75 72.27 -16.20
N CYS A 4 -32.53 72.81 -16.20
CA CYS A 4 -32.31 74.25 -16.13
C CYS A 4 -32.83 74.89 -14.82
N PRO A 5 -32.15 75.92 -14.32
CA PRO A 5 -30.74 75.98 -13.95
C PRO A 5 -30.61 76.86 -12.67
N SER A 6 -29.41 77.43 -12.46
CA SER A 6 -29.24 78.85 -12.08
C SER A 6 -29.33 79.12 -10.56
N LEU A 7 -28.49 79.92 -9.91
CA LEU A 7 -27.57 80.98 -10.32
C LEU A 7 -26.55 81.18 -9.16
N SER A 8 -25.26 81.20 -9.47
CA SER A 8 -24.37 82.39 -9.48
C SER A 8 -24.15 83.04 -8.10
N GLN A 9 -22.99 82.83 -7.48
CA GLN A 9 -21.81 83.74 -7.53
C GLN A 9 -22.10 85.11 -6.92
N SER A 10 -21.45 85.49 -5.81
CA SER A 10 -20.03 85.88 -5.82
C SER A 10 -19.38 85.97 -4.41
N SER A 11 -18.10 85.59 -4.34
CA SER A 11 -16.98 85.95 -3.41
C SER A 11 -17.15 85.70 -1.87
N PRO A 12 -16.12 85.29 -1.08
CA PRO A 12 -14.70 85.71 -1.12
C PRO A 12 -13.64 84.61 -0.82
N ILE A 13 -12.37 85.05 -0.79
CA ILE A 13 -11.07 84.34 -0.70
C ILE A 13 -10.90 83.47 0.57
N TRP A 14 -11.46 82.26 0.63
CA TRP A 14 -11.09 81.19 1.60
C TRP A 14 -11.44 79.77 1.13
N GLN A 15 -10.94 79.32 -0.02
CA GLN A 15 -11.01 77.90 -0.41
C GLN A 15 -9.65 77.34 -0.82
N GLN A 16 -8.92 76.82 0.16
CA GLN A 16 -8.21 75.55 0.07
C GLN A 16 -7.52 75.30 1.41
N LYS A 17 -8.01 74.27 2.13
CA LYS A 17 -7.25 73.32 2.97
C LYS A 17 -8.11 72.80 4.13
N THR A 18 -9.01 71.87 3.85
CA THR A 18 -9.50 70.91 4.85
C THR A 18 -9.84 69.56 4.20
N HIS A 19 -8.87 68.95 3.53
CA HIS A 19 -8.86 67.50 3.31
C HIS A 19 -7.86 66.86 4.28
N ALA A 20 -8.30 66.48 5.48
CA ALA A 20 -7.66 65.44 6.26
C ALA A 20 -8.55 65.00 7.43
N ALA A 21 -8.65 63.69 7.61
CA ALA A 21 -9.03 62.99 8.84
C ALA A 21 -10.52 62.88 9.20
N ARG A 22 -11.26 62.12 8.39
CA ARG A 22 -12.20 61.12 8.94
C ARG A 22 -11.74 59.73 8.50
N ARG A 23 -10.80 59.12 9.23
CA ARG A 23 -10.55 57.68 9.14
C ARG A 23 -11.50 56.96 10.11
N PRO A 24 -12.33 56.01 9.68
CA PRO A 24 -13.25 55.31 10.57
C PRO A 24 -12.47 54.52 11.64
N TRP A 25 -13.03 54.42 12.84
CA TRP A 25 -12.54 53.61 13.98
C TRP A 25 -12.08 52.18 13.59
N TYR A 26 -12.59 51.66 12.48
CA TYR A 26 -12.25 50.37 11.86
C TYR A 26 -10.76 50.20 11.54
N GLU A 27 -10.05 51.24 11.07
CA GLU A 27 -8.62 51.13 10.71
C GLU A 27 -7.71 50.98 11.94
N LYS A 28 -8.08 51.58 13.08
CA LYS A 28 -7.20 51.64 14.26
C LYS A 28 -7.16 50.33 15.06
N ASN A 29 -8.16 49.46 14.90
CA ASN A 29 -8.29 48.20 15.64
C ASN A 29 -8.08 46.93 14.79
N HIS A 30 -7.87 47.08 13.48
CA HIS A 30 -7.73 45.97 12.53
C HIS A 30 -6.58 45.01 12.88
N HIS A 31 -5.45 45.54 13.37
CA HIS A 31 -4.28 44.75 13.77
C HIS A 31 -4.50 43.94 15.05
N LYS A 32 -5.26 44.48 16.02
CA LYS A 32 -5.56 43.76 17.28
C LYS A 32 -6.57 42.64 17.04
N PHE A 33 -7.60 42.90 16.23
CA PHE A 33 -8.60 41.91 15.86
C PHE A 33 -8.00 40.78 15.01
N GLY A 34 -7.13 41.13 14.04
CA GLY A 34 -6.38 40.16 13.24
C GLY A 34 -5.48 39.25 14.07
N ARG A 35 -4.80 39.80 15.09
CA ARG A 35 -3.99 39.01 16.05
C ARG A 35 -4.83 38.05 16.88
N TYR A 36 -6.01 38.49 17.35
CA TYR A 36 -6.91 37.64 18.13
C TYR A 36 -7.49 36.50 17.28
N ILE A 37 -7.92 36.78 16.05
CA ILE A 37 -8.40 35.76 15.10
C ILE A 37 -7.27 34.78 14.75
N ALA A 38 -6.04 35.26 14.54
CA ALA A 38 -4.88 34.40 14.28
C ALA A 38 -4.57 33.49 15.48
N PHE A 39 -4.59 34.03 16.71
CA PHE A 39 -4.41 33.25 17.93
C PHE A 39 -5.51 32.19 18.12
N LEU A 40 -6.78 32.53 17.86
CA LEU A 40 -7.88 31.58 17.92
C LEU A 40 -7.76 30.48 16.86
N LYS A 41 -7.40 30.83 15.61
CA LYS A 41 -7.13 29.85 14.55
C LYS A 41 -5.98 28.92 14.92
N MET A 42 -4.90 29.45 15.51
CA MET A 42 -3.74 28.67 15.95
C MET A 42 -4.08 27.76 17.15
N SER A 43 -4.87 28.25 18.10
CA SER A 43 -5.40 27.47 19.23
C SER A 43 -6.33 26.35 18.77
N GLN A 44 -7.21 26.63 17.81
CA GLN A 44 -8.12 25.64 17.24
C GLN A 44 -7.37 24.59 16.41
N ALA A 45 -6.35 25.00 15.65
CA ALA A 45 -5.45 24.10 14.92
C ALA A 45 -4.63 23.19 15.87
N ASN A 46 -4.15 23.72 17.00
CA ASN A 46 -3.42 22.92 17.98
C ASN A 46 -4.33 21.89 18.68
N LYS A 47 -5.58 22.25 18.98
CA LYS A 47 -6.57 21.34 19.56
C LYS A 47 -6.96 20.23 18.58
N SER A 48 -7.19 20.55 17.31
CA SER A 48 -7.48 19.53 16.28
C SER A 48 -6.29 18.61 16.04
N ALA A 49 -5.06 19.14 16.05
CA ALA A 49 -3.84 18.34 15.94
C ALA A 49 -3.69 17.36 17.13
N LEU A 50 -3.94 17.80 18.37
CA LEU A 50 -3.89 16.96 19.56
C LEU A 50 -4.94 15.83 19.55
N VAL A 51 -6.18 16.14 19.19
CA VAL A 51 -7.25 15.12 19.06
C VAL A 51 -6.89 14.12 17.96
N THR A 52 -6.39 14.61 16.83
CA THR A 52 -5.95 13.75 15.71
C THR A 52 -4.80 12.84 16.15
N ALA A 53 -3.78 13.37 16.83
CA ALA A 53 -2.65 12.58 17.34
C ALA A 53 -3.09 11.52 18.37
N GLY A 54 -4.02 11.84 19.27
CA GLY A 54 -4.57 10.90 20.24
C GLY A 54 -5.36 9.76 19.59
N VAL A 55 -6.21 10.08 18.60
CA VAL A 55 -6.97 9.06 17.84
C VAL A 55 -6.02 8.18 17.02
N VAL A 56 -5.05 8.77 16.31
CA VAL A 56 -4.07 8.01 15.53
C VAL A 56 -3.20 7.13 16.43
N GLY A 57 -2.73 7.66 17.56
CA GLY A 57 -1.96 6.92 18.56
C GLY A 57 -2.74 5.77 19.17
N GLY A 58 -4.00 5.99 19.55
CA GLY A 58 -4.88 4.95 20.08
C GLY A 58 -5.16 3.84 19.08
N VAL A 59 -5.41 4.18 17.80
CA VAL A 59 -5.59 3.21 16.72
C VAL A 59 -4.31 2.40 16.47
N ALA A 60 -3.14 3.04 16.50
CA ALA A 60 -1.86 2.37 16.29
C ALA A 60 -1.51 1.40 17.44
N VAL A 61 -1.73 1.80 18.69
CA VAL A 61 -1.49 0.92 19.84
C VAL A 61 -2.49 -0.23 19.86
N GLY A 62 -3.78 0.05 19.60
CA GLY A 62 -4.81 -0.97 19.51
C GLY A 62 -4.54 -1.99 18.41
N SER A 63 -4.06 -1.54 17.25
CA SER A 63 -3.70 -2.41 16.13
C SER A 63 -2.47 -3.27 16.44
N LEU A 64 -1.48 -2.74 17.17
CA LEU A 64 -0.29 -3.49 17.57
C LEU A 64 -0.61 -4.59 18.59
N LEU A 65 -1.47 -4.30 19.57
CA LEU A 65 -1.92 -5.26 20.57
C LEU A 65 -2.78 -6.36 19.94
N LEU A 66 -3.71 -5.97 19.06
CA LEU A 66 -4.49 -6.92 18.28
C LEU A 66 -3.58 -7.81 17.42
N ARG A 67 -2.57 -7.22 16.77
CA ARG A 67 -1.56 -7.95 15.99
C ARG A 67 -0.79 -8.94 16.83
N SER A 68 -0.30 -8.55 18.00
CA SER A 68 0.45 -9.43 18.90
C SER A 68 -0.40 -10.63 19.36
N ALA A 69 -1.67 -10.41 19.68
CA ALA A 69 -2.57 -11.48 20.09
C ALA A 69 -2.99 -12.40 18.93
N MET A 70 -3.23 -11.84 17.73
CA MET A 70 -3.75 -12.59 16.59
C MET A 70 -2.68 -13.34 15.80
N TYR A 71 -1.46 -12.80 15.72
CA TYR A 71 -0.37 -13.37 14.92
C TYR A 71 -0.15 -14.88 15.15
N PRO A 72 0.03 -15.39 16.39
CA PRO A 72 0.24 -16.82 16.61
C PRO A 72 -0.96 -17.67 16.17
N ILE A 73 -2.18 -17.18 16.38
CA ILE A 73 -3.42 -17.87 15.97
C ILE A 73 -3.50 -17.96 14.45
N MET A 74 -3.16 -16.87 13.76
CA MET A 74 -3.17 -16.80 12.30
C MET A 74 -2.11 -17.70 11.69
N THR A 75 -0.89 -17.67 12.21
CA THR A 75 0.21 -18.53 11.74
C THR A 75 -0.15 -20.00 11.87
N TYR A 76 -0.65 -20.42 13.03
CA TYR A 76 -1.07 -21.81 13.25
C TYR A 76 -2.19 -22.27 12.29
N ARG A 77 -3.20 -21.41 12.07
CA ARG A 77 -4.29 -21.70 11.12
C ARG A 77 -3.78 -21.76 9.68
N ALA A 78 -2.90 -20.84 9.29
CA ALA A 78 -2.31 -20.81 7.96
C ALA A 78 -1.46 -22.06 7.71
N GLU A 79 -0.61 -22.44 8.65
CA GLU A 79 0.19 -23.67 8.60
C GLU A 79 -0.70 -24.90 8.42
N THR A 80 -1.71 -25.07 9.28
CA THR A 80 -2.64 -26.21 9.20
C THR A 80 -3.32 -26.29 7.83
N PHE A 81 -3.78 -25.15 7.32
CA PHE A 81 -4.45 -25.06 6.03
C PHE A 81 -3.51 -25.39 4.85
N ILE A 82 -2.30 -24.82 4.85
CA ILE A 82 -1.32 -25.05 3.78
C ILE A 82 -0.82 -26.48 3.80
N VAL A 83 -0.50 -27.05 4.96
CA VAL A 83 -0.07 -28.44 5.09
C VAL A 83 -1.15 -29.39 4.56
N GLU A 84 -2.42 -29.13 4.83
CA GLU A 84 -3.52 -29.92 4.31
C GLU A 84 -3.66 -29.79 2.79
N MET A 85 -3.48 -28.59 2.24
CA MET A 85 -3.40 -28.39 0.79
C MET A 85 -2.23 -29.16 0.16
N LEU A 86 -1.04 -29.13 0.77
CA LEU A 86 0.12 -29.85 0.27
C LEU A 86 -0.14 -31.35 0.23
N LYS A 87 -0.79 -31.91 1.25
CA LYS A 87 -1.23 -33.32 1.26
C LYS A 87 -2.19 -33.64 0.11
N GLN A 88 -3.15 -32.76 -0.17
CA GLN A 88 -4.07 -32.93 -1.31
C GLN A 88 -3.35 -32.87 -2.68
N ALA A 89 -2.22 -32.17 -2.75
CA ALA A 89 -1.34 -32.14 -3.93
C ALA A 89 -0.39 -33.35 -4.00
N ASP A 90 -0.45 -34.30 -3.05
CA ASP A 90 0.57 -35.34 -2.86
C ASP A 90 1.99 -34.74 -2.72
N ILE A 91 2.10 -33.69 -1.89
CA ILE A 91 3.36 -33.06 -1.51
C ILE A 91 3.57 -33.26 -0.01
N ILE A 92 4.65 -33.95 0.34
CA ILE A 92 5.02 -34.29 1.71
C ILE A 92 6.23 -33.46 2.13
N ILE A 93 6.10 -32.70 3.21
CA ILE A 93 7.20 -31.97 3.84
C ILE A 93 8.18 -33.00 4.45
N GLY A 94 9.47 -32.84 4.17
CA GLY A 94 10.55 -33.76 4.55
C GLY A 94 10.84 -34.84 3.50
N ARG A 95 9.98 -35.03 2.50
CA ARG A 95 10.20 -35.96 1.37
C ARG A 95 10.31 -35.23 0.03
N ASP A 96 9.35 -34.36 -0.26
CA ASP A 96 9.23 -33.68 -1.56
C ASP A 96 9.73 -32.23 -1.48
N ILE A 97 9.55 -31.60 -0.33
CA ILE A 97 10.04 -30.26 -0.01
C ILE A 97 10.61 -30.23 1.41
N ILE A 98 11.54 -29.31 1.68
CA ILE A 98 12.00 -28.96 3.02
C ILE A 98 11.54 -27.54 3.31
N VAL A 99 11.00 -27.30 4.50
CA VAL A 99 10.63 -25.96 4.98
C VAL A 99 11.56 -25.59 6.12
N HIS A 100 12.34 -24.52 5.94
CA HIS A 100 13.29 -24.04 6.95
C HIS A 100 12.64 -23.07 7.94
N ASN A 101 11.68 -22.26 7.47
CA ASN A 101 10.92 -21.35 8.30
C ASN A 101 9.41 -21.55 8.09
N PRO A 102 8.65 -22.05 9.08
CA PRO A 102 7.20 -22.27 8.96
C PRO A 102 6.39 -20.95 8.87
N GLU A 103 6.98 -19.80 9.19
CA GLU A 103 6.30 -18.50 9.06
C GLU A 103 5.89 -18.19 7.61
N ILE A 104 6.54 -18.82 6.62
CA ILE A 104 6.20 -18.64 5.20
C ILE A 104 4.77 -19.10 4.88
N PHE A 105 4.17 -20.00 5.67
CA PHE A 105 2.81 -20.49 5.41
C PHE A 105 1.75 -19.39 5.54
N LEU A 106 1.96 -18.43 6.45
CA LEU A 106 1.09 -17.26 6.56
C LEU A 106 1.15 -16.41 5.29
N ASP A 107 2.35 -16.21 4.74
CA ASP A 107 2.54 -15.47 3.49
C ASP A 107 1.99 -16.23 2.28
N TRP A 108 2.18 -17.56 2.21
CA TRP A 108 1.61 -18.39 1.15
C TRP A 108 0.08 -18.34 1.15
N SER A 109 -0.52 -18.35 2.33
CA SER A 109 -1.98 -18.29 2.48
C SER A 109 -2.59 -16.94 2.08
N SER A 110 -1.82 -15.85 2.17
CA SER A 110 -2.31 -14.48 1.93
C SER A 110 -1.92 -13.92 0.56
N ARG A 111 -0.71 -14.24 0.08
CA ARG A 111 -0.12 -13.73 -1.17
C ARG A 111 -0.06 -14.79 -2.29
N GLY A 112 -0.41 -16.04 -1.97
CA GLY A 112 -0.51 -17.12 -2.96
C GLY A 112 0.81 -17.46 -3.63
N MET A 113 0.77 -17.74 -4.94
CA MET A 113 1.91 -18.23 -5.73
C MET A 113 3.12 -17.29 -5.71
N LEU A 114 2.91 -15.98 -5.61
CA LEU A 114 4.02 -15.02 -5.55
C LEU A 114 4.88 -15.23 -4.30
N ALA A 115 4.25 -15.40 -3.13
CA ALA A 115 4.99 -15.67 -1.89
C ALA A 115 5.68 -17.03 -1.92
N ILE A 116 5.09 -18.04 -2.57
CA ILE A 116 5.73 -19.35 -2.77
C ILE A 116 7.04 -19.17 -3.57
N GLY A 117 7.00 -18.41 -4.67
CA GLY A 117 8.19 -18.12 -5.48
C GLY A 117 9.24 -17.27 -4.76
N GLU A 118 8.84 -16.18 -4.11
CA GLU A 118 9.76 -15.30 -3.37
C GLU A 118 10.46 -16.05 -2.23
N SER A 119 9.72 -16.87 -1.47
CA SER A 119 10.29 -17.67 -0.38
C SER A 119 11.21 -18.79 -0.88
N TYR A 120 10.98 -19.32 -2.10
CA TYR A 120 11.90 -20.25 -2.75
C TYR A 120 13.21 -19.57 -3.14
N MET A 121 13.12 -18.39 -3.78
CA MET A 121 14.29 -17.57 -4.13
C MET A 121 15.08 -17.16 -2.87
N ALA A 122 14.39 -16.90 -1.76
CA ALA A 122 14.97 -16.56 -0.47
C ALA A 122 15.46 -17.76 0.36
N LYS A 123 15.44 -18.99 -0.19
CA LYS A 123 15.90 -20.21 0.49
C LYS A 123 15.19 -20.52 1.81
N GLN A 124 13.94 -20.08 1.95
CA GLN A 124 13.13 -20.39 3.14
C GLN A 124 12.47 -21.77 3.05
N TRP A 125 12.41 -22.34 1.85
CA TRP A 125 12.07 -23.71 1.57
C TRP A 125 12.81 -24.17 0.32
N GLU A 126 12.99 -25.48 0.18
CA GLU A 126 13.66 -26.09 -0.96
C GLU A 126 12.87 -27.30 -1.48
N ALA A 127 12.95 -27.55 -2.78
CA ALA A 127 12.38 -28.73 -3.40
C ALA A 127 13.41 -29.88 -3.40
N LEU A 128 13.01 -31.04 -2.87
CA LEU A 128 13.81 -32.27 -2.95
C LEU A 128 13.54 -33.04 -4.26
N LEU A 129 12.37 -32.85 -4.84
CA LEU A 129 12.05 -33.23 -6.21
C LEU A 129 12.43 -32.13 -7.20
N PRO A 130 12.54 -32.43 -8.50
CA PRO A 130 12.61 -31.39 -9.53
C PRO A 130 11.50 -30.35 -9.35
N LEU A 131 11.86 -29.07 -9.40
CA LEU A 131 10.96 -27.97 -9.05
C LEU A 131 9.69 -27.97 -9.92
N ASP A 132 9.82 -28.29 -11.20
CA ASP A 132 8.72 -28.41 -12.16
C ASP A 132 7.70 -29.49 -11.76
N VAL A 133 8.15 -30.61 -11.18
CA VAL A 133 7.26 -31.66 -10.64
C VAL A 133 6.47 -31.13 -9.45
N VAL A 134 7.13 -30.43 -8.52
CA VAL A 134 6.46 -29.83 -7.35
C VAL A 134 5.44 -28.78 -7.79
N LEU A 135 5.82 -27.89 -8.72
CA LEU A 135 4.93 -26.87 -9.26
C LEU A 135 3.74 -27.48 -10.01
N THR A 136 3.96 -28.54 -10.78
CA THR A 136 2.89 -29.26 -11.48
C THR A 136 1.88 -29.86 -10.50
N LYS A 137 2.36 -30.47 -9.40
CA LYS A 137 1.50 -30.98 -8.32
C LYS A 137 0.67 -29.87 -7.68
N LEU A 138 1.28 -28.73 -7.35
CA LEU A 138 0.58 -27.55 -6.83
C LEU A 138 -0.47 -27.01 -7.79
N LEU A 139 -0.17 -26.94 -9.09
CA LEU A 139 -1.08 -26.45 -10.12
C LEU A 139 -2.24 -27.41 -10.39
N LYS A 140 -2.09 -28.71 -10.13
CA LYS A 140 -3.15 -29.72 -10.25
C LYS A 140 -4.15 -29.72 -9.08
N LEU A 141 -3.93 -28.90 -8.05
CA LEU A 141 -4.88 -28.79 -6.95
C LEU A 141 -6.29 -28.43 -7.44
N PRO A 142 -7.35 -29.08 -6.89
CA PRO A 142 -8.72 -28.86 -7.31
C PRO A 142 -9.09 -27.38 -7.15
N SER A 143 -9.91 -26.88 -8.08
CA SER A 143 -10.37 -25.48 -8.11
C SER A 143 -11.06 -25.06 -6.80
N ASP A 144 -11.62 -26.01 -6.07
CA ASP A 144 -12.22 -25.81 -4.75
C ASP A 144 -11.18 -25.55 -3.65
N ALA A 145 -10.02 -26.20 -3.69
CA ALA A 145 -8.90 -25.93 -2.78
C ALA A 145 -8.26 -24.55 -3.09
N LYS A 146 -8.08 -24.25 -4.38
CA LYS A 146 -7.67 -22.90 -4.83
C LYS A 146 -8.68 -21.84 -4.41
N ARG A 147 -9.97 -22.12 -4.57
CA ARG A 147 -11.04 -21.20 -4.13
C ARG A 147 -11.07 -21.04 -2.62
N LYS A 148 -10.77 -22.09 -1.83
CA LYS A 148 -10.63 -21.97 -0.37
C LYS A 148 -9.45 -21.09 -0.01
N LEU A 149 -8.29 -21.22 -0.66
CA LEU A 149 -7.14 -20.30 -0.51
C LEU A 149 -7.56 -18.83 -0.68
N PHE A 150 -8.44 -18.52 -1.64
CA PHE A 150 -8.94 -17.17 -1.90
C PHE A 150 -10.21 -16.75 -1.11
N LYS A 151 -11.07 -17.70 -0.67
CA LYS A 151 -12.36 -17.41 -0.01
C LYS A 151 -12.35 -17.60 1.51
N SER A 152 -11.48 -18.43 2.08
CA SER A 152 -11.43 -18.62 3.55
C SER A 152 -10.93 -17.36 4.27
N TRP A 153 -10.30 -16.46 3.54
CA TRP A 153 -9.87 -15.14 3.95
C TRP A 153 -10.81 -14.11 3.35
N ASP A 154 -12.04 -14.05 3.89
CA ASP A 154 -13.09 -13.11 3.46
C ASP A 154 -12.47 -11.74 3.12
N ALA A 155 -12.82 -11.19 1.95
CA ALA A 155 -12.27 -9.95 1.42
C ALA A 155 -12.28 -8.79 2.44
N LYS A 156 -13.18 -8.84 3.43
CA LYS A 156 -13.21 -7.91 4.58
C LYS A 156 -12.03 -8.08 5.55
N PHE A 157 -11.61 -9.31 5.82
CA PHE A 157 -10.47 -9.63 6.65
C PHE A 157 -9.15 -9.31 5.95
N VAL A 158 -8.99 -9.61 4.66
CA VAL A 158 -7.83 -9.19 3.86
C VAL A 158 -7.72 -7.66 3.79
N HIS A 159 -8.85 -6.96 3.75
CA HIS A 159 -8.83 -5.49 3.75
C HIS A 159 -8.48 -4.89 5.12
N LEU A 160 -8.89 -5.55 6.21
CA LEU A 160 -8.55 -5.18 7.58
C LEU A 160 -7.09 -5.54 7.90
N THR A 161 -6.65 -6.73 7.53
CA THR A 161 -5.27 -7.18 7.75
C THR A 161 -4.31 -6.51 6.79
N GLY A 162 -4.70 -6.17 5.57
CA GLY A 162 -3.90 -5.34 4.67
C GLY A 162 -3.70 -3.91 5.20
N ARG A 163 -4.56 -3.42 6.12
CA ARG A 163 -4.36 -2.14 6.83
C ARG A 163 -3.58 -2.27 8.14
N VAL A 164 -3.73 -3.38 8.87
CA VAL A 164 -3.11 -3.61 10.20
C VAL A 164 -1.77 -4.37 10.11
N PHE A 165 -1.65 -5.24 9.12
CA PHE A 165 -0.57 -6.18 8.86
C PHE A 165 -0.02 -6.03 7.44
N ASN A 166 0.01 -4.82 6.86
CA ASN A 166 0.80 -4.61 5.65
C ASN A 166 2.27 -4.94 5.98
N PHE A 167 2.68 -6.17 5.69
CA PHE A 167 4.05 -6.64 5.88
C PHE A 167 5.01 -6.05 4.86
N GLN A 168 4.52 -5.23 3.92
CA GLN A 168 5.42 -4.38 3.15
C GLN A 168 5.98 -3.30 4.07
N SER A 169 7.22 -3.50 4.54
CA SER A 169 8.00 -2.34 4.96
C SER A 169 8.08 -1.41 3.74
N PRO A 170 7.75 -0.12 3.86
CA PRO A 170 7.92 0.82 2.76
C PRO A 170 9.35 0.83 2.22
N SER A 171 10.32 0.48 3.07
CA SER A 171 11.73 0.30 2.72
C SER A 171 12.03 -0.88 1.79
N ARG A 172 11.16 -1.89 1.69
CA ARG A 172 11.32 -3.05 0.79
C ARG A 172 10.41 -3.00 -0.43
N ALA A 173 9.35 -2.18 -0.41
CA ALA A 173 8.46 -1.99 -1.57
C ALA A 173 9.21 -1.44 -2.81
N GLY A 174 10.25 -0.62 -2.59
CA GLY A 174 11.12 -0.11 -3.66
C GLY A 174 12.13 -1.13 -4.22
N ILE A 175 12.44 -2.20 -3.47
CA ILE A 175 13.39 -3.23 -3.90
C ILE A 175 12.79 -4.06 -5.04
N VAL A 176 11.49 -4.36 -4.99
CA VAL A 176 10.80 -5.20 -5.98
C VAL A 176 10.65 -4.49 -7.34
N GLY A 177 10.54 -3.16 -7.36
CA GLY A 177 10.36 -2.38 -8.59
C GLY A 177 11.65 -1.97 -9.32
N ALA A 178 12.82 -2.10 -8.68
CA ALA A 178 14.09 -1.57 -9.20
C ALA A 178 15.03 -2.65 -9.77
N HIS A 179 14.73 -3.93 -9.57
CA HIS A 179 15.51 -5.02 -10.18
C HIS A 179 15.01 -5.31 -11.59
N HIS A 180 15.31 -4.40 -12.53
CA HIS A 180 15.47 -4.84 -13.90
C HIS A 180 16.74 -5.67 -13.93
N TYR A 181 16.60 -6.95 -14.24
CA TYR A 181 17.78 -7.75 -14.52
C TYR A 181 18.35 -7.25 -15.85
N ASP A 182 19.46 -6.52 -15.79
CA ASP A 182 20.23 -6.13 -16.98
C ASP A 182 20.91 -7.37 -17.57
N ILE A 183 20.10 -8.26 -18.16
CA ILE A 183 20.53 -9.51 -18.76
C ILE A 183 20.64 -9.29 -20.27
N GLY A 184 21.88 -9.23 -20.75
CA GLY A 184 22.18 -9.09 -22.17
C GLY A 184 22.08 -10.39 -22.96
N ASN A 185 22.21 -10.29 -24.28
CA ASN A 185 22.12 -11.42 -25.21
C ASN A 185 23.12 -12.56 -24.91
N GLU A 186 24.27 -12.26 -24.29
CA GLU A 186 25.26 -13.28 -23.93
C GLU A 186 24.71 -14.32 -22.95
N PHE A 187 23.78 -13.95 -22.06
CA PHE A 187 23.12 -14.91 -21.18
C PHE A 187 22.21 -15.86 -21.96
N TYR A 188 21.41 -15.32 -22.88
CA TYR A 188 20.46 -16.10 -23.66
C TYR A 188 21.15 -17.10 -24.60
N LYS A 189 22.29 -16.73 -25.17
CA LYS A 189 23.10 -17.62 -26.02
C LYS A 189 23.59 -18.88 -25.30
N LEU A 190 23.62 -18.90 -23.96
CA LEU A 190 24.09 -20.07 -23.20
C LEU A 190 23.09 -21.23 -23.21
N TRP A 191 21.80 -20.97 -23.43
CA TRP A 191 20.75 -21.98 -23.28
C TRP A 191 19.66 -21.94 -24.35
N LEU A 192 19.56 -20.86 -25.13
CA LEU A 192 18.73 -20.86 -26.33
C LEU A 192 19.40 -21.62 -27.47
N ASP A 193 18.59 -22.02 -28.44
CA ASP A 193 19.05 -22.61 -29.68
C ASP A 193 19.81 -21.59 -30.55
N PRO A 194 20.53 -22.02 -31.61
CA PRO A 194 21.29 -21.12 -32.48
C PRO A 194 20.46 -20.00 -33.14
N TRP A 195 19.14 -20.15 -33.24
CA TRP A 195 18.24 -19.15 -33.81
C TRP A 195 17.69 -18.16 -32.76
N MET A 196 18.15 -18.23 -31.51
CA MET A 196 17.77 -17.34 -30.40
C MET A 196 16.25 -17.27 -30.18
N GLN A 197 15.54 -18.41 -30.32
CA GLN A 197 14.08 -18.44 -30.21
C GLN A 197 13.64 -18.54 -28.76
N TYR A 198 13.19 -17.41 -28.18
CA TYR A 198 12.55 -17.42 -26.86
C TYR A 198 11.03 -17.57 -26.98
N SER A 199 10.60 -18.68 -27.59
CA SER A 199 9.20 -19.03 -27.77
C SER A 199 9.00 -20.56 -27.64
N CYS A 200 7.75 -21.02 -27.63
CA CYS A 200 7.46 -22.45 -27.57
C CYS A 200 7.87 -23.13 -28.88
N ALA A 201 8.74 -24.14 -28.79
CA ALA A 201 9.08 -24.99 -29.92
C ALA A 201 7.95 -25.98 -30.24
N TYR A 202 7.90 -26.45 -31.49
CA TYR A 202 6.93 -27.44 -31.95
C TYR A 202 7.64 -28.75 -32.30
N PHE A 203 7.29 -29.81 -31.56
CA PHE A 203 7.85 -31.15 -31.75
C PHE A 203 6.77 -32.08 -32.30
N LYS A 204 6.80 -32.36 -33.61
CA LYS A 204 5.75 -33.11 -34.31
C LYS A 204 5.88 -34.62 -34.23
N ASP A 205 7.12 -35.13 -34.24
CA ASP A 205 7.42 -36.56 -34.45
C ASP A 205 8.13 -37.20 -33.24
N ILE A 206 7.78 -36.80 -32.02
CA ILE A 206 8.26 -37.44 -30.78
C ILE A 206 7.22 -38.50 -30.37
N PRO A 207 7.59 -39.80 -30.29
CA PRO A 207 6.71 -40.82 -29.74
C PRO A 207 6.41 -40.55 -28.26
N ASP A 208 5.16 -40.76 -27.85
CA ASP A 208 4.70 -40.64 -26.45
C ASP A 208 5.47 -41.56 -25.48
#